data_AF-A0AAV7ZAG5-F1
#
_entry.id   AF-A0AAV7ZAG5-F1
#
_cell.length_a   1.000
_cell.length_b   1.000
_cell.length_c   1.000
_cell.angle_alpha   90.00
_cell.angle_beta   90.00
_cell.angle_gamma   90.00
#
_symmetry.space_group_name_H-M   'P 1'
#
loop_
_entity.id
_entity.type
_entity.pdbx_description
1 polymer ?
#
loop_
_entity_poly.entity_id
_entity_poly.type
_entity_poly.pdbx_seq_one_letter_code
_entity_poly.pdbx_strand_id
1 'polypeptide(L)'
;MSRITNKEGSETSMHQLAIKPFSLPGDRGFPLNSFYGTCQNKNEKERLKQYITQLREEVGYRLTQRVYRSGRADKWWLVFTKRKFLNMSLAKN
;
A
#
# COMPACT_ATOMS: atom_id res chain seq x y z
N MET A 1 -1.48 -8.27 6.35
CA MET A 1 -0.89 -8.24 7.70
C MET A 1 -1.68 -9.05 8.74
N SER A 2 -3.01 -9.02 8.80
CA SER A 2 -3.77 -9.64 9.93
C SER A 2 -3.65 -11.17 10.10
N ARG A 3 -3.06 -11.89 9.13
CA ARG A 3 -2.85 -13.36 9.19
C ARG A 3 -1.39 -13.76 9.43
N ILE A 4 -0.48 -12.80 9.58
CA ILE A 4 0.96 -13.08 9.66
C ILE A 4 1.43 -12.89 11.10
N THR A 5 2.08 -13.92 11.65
CA THR A 5 2.41 -14.01 13.08
C THR A 5 3.79 -13.47 13.44
N ASN A 6 4.70 -13.35 12.48
CA ASN A 6 6.07 -12.88 12.69
C ASN A 6 6.47 -11.72 11.76
N LYS A 7 7.58 -11.06 12.09
CA LYS A 7 8.05 -9.86 11.41
C LYS A 7 8.54 -10.16 10.00
N GLU A 8 9.36 -11.19 9.85
CA GLU A 8 10.02 -11.58 8.59
C GLU A 8 8.97 -11.92 7.52
N GLY A 9 7.96 -12.72 7.87
CA GLY A 9 6.86 -13.03 6.97
C GLY A 9 6.05 -11.80 6.56
N SER A 10 5.95 -10.81 7.46
CA SER A 10 5.27 -9.54 7.18
C SER A 10 6.09 -8.69 6.21
N GLU A 11 7.42 -8.62 6.38
CA GLU A 11 8.31 -7.89 5.46
C GLU A 11 8.23 -8.48 4.05
N THR A 12 8.34 -9.80 3.90
CA THR A 12 8.19 -10.47 2.61
C THR A 12 6.82 -10.19 1.97
N SER A 13 5.74 -10.29 2.76
CA SER A 13 4.38 -10.04 2.26
C SER A 13 4.17 -8.57 1.86
N MET A 14 4.79 -7.63 2.58
CA MET A 14 4.72 -6.21 2.25
C MET A 14 5.51 -5.87 1.00
N HIS A 15 6.67 -6.48 0.80
CA HIS A 15 7.42 -6.34 -0.45
C HIS A 15 6.61 -6.88 -1.64
N GLN A 16 6.02 -8.08 -1.52
CA GLN A 16 5.12 -8.64 -2.53
C GLN A 16 3.91 -7.73 -2.81
N LEU A 17 3.34 -7.10 -1.78
CA LEU A 17 2.23 -6.15 -1.94
C LEU A 17 2.66 -4.88 -2.69
N ALA A 18 3.90 -4.42 -2.47
CA ALA A 18 4.42 -3.21 -3.08
C ALA A 18 4.56 -3.35 -4.61
N ILE A 19 5.07 -4.50 -5.06
CA ILE A 19 5.29 -4.79 -6.49
C ILE A 19 4.03 -5.26 -7.24
N LYS A 20 2.96 -5.63 -6.52
CA LYS A 20 1.70 -6.06 -7.15
C LYS A 20 1.12 -4.95 -8.04
N PRO A 21 0.58 -5.26 -9.23
CA PRO A 21 -0.05 -4.28 -10.09
C PRO A 21 -1.15 -3.48 -9.37
N PHE A 22 -1.10 -2.17 -9.49
CA PHE A 22 -2.08 -1.25 -8.91
C PHE A 22 -2.53 -0.20 -9.92
N SER A 23 -3.70 0.39 -9.65
CA SER A 23 -4.28 1.44 -10.48
C SER A 23 -3.68 2.81 -10.12
N LEU A 24 -3.46 3.63 -11.14
CA LEU A 24 -2.98 5.01 -11.05
C LEU A 24 -4.11 6.00 -11.41
N PRO A 25 -3.95 7.30 -11.08
CA PRO A 25 -4.87 8.33 -11.56
C PRO A 25 -5.14 8.24 -13.07
N GLY A 26 -6.42 8.23 -13.44
CA GLY A 26 -6.94 8.00 -14.79
C GLY A 26 -7.31 6.55 -15.10
N ASP A 27 -6.83 5.57 -14.34
CA ASP A 27 -7.26 4.17 -14.52
C ASP A 27 -8.67 3.98 -13.94
N ARG A 28 -9.53 3.20 -14.62
CA ARG A 28 -10.90 2.89 -14.16
C ARG A 28 -10.94 2.28 -12.75
N GLY A 29 -9.87 1.58 -12.34
CA GLY A 29 -9.75 0.96 -11.03
C GLY A 29 -9.23 1.88 -9.92
N PHE A 30 -8.87 3.13 -10.22
CA PHE A 30 -8.38 4.07 -9.22
C PHE A 30 -9.55 4.81 -8.56
N PRO A 31 -9.79 4.62 -7.25
CA PRO A 31 -10.98 5.14 -6.61
C PRO A 31 -10.97 6.67 -6.49
N LEU A 32 -9.79 7.31 -6.45
CA LEU A 32 -9.61 8.75 -6.16
C LEU A 32 -9.51 9.61 -7.44
N ASN A 33 -10.05 9.16 -8.58
CA ASN A 33 -9.97 9.89 -9.85
C ASN A 33 -10.59 11.31 -9.80
N SER A 34 -11.53 11.58 -8.89
CA SER A 34 -12.11 12.92 -8.71
C SER A 34 -11.15 13.93 -8.05
N PHE A 35 -10.09 13.45 -7.40
CA PHE A 35 -9.15 14.29 -6.64
C PHE A 35 -7.79 14.46 -7.33
N TYR A 36 -7.44 13.55 -8.25
CA TYR A 36 -6.13 13.52 -8.91
C TYR A 36 -6.27 13.64 -10.41
N GLY A 37 -5.42 14.48 -11.01
CA GLY A 37 -5.30 14.59 -12.46
C GLY A 37 -4.74 13.33 -13.09
N THR A 38 -5.10 13.08 -14.34
CA THR A 38 -4.51 12.00 -15.15
C THR A 38 -3.09 12.34 -15.56
N CYS A 39 -2.25 11.31 -15.75
CA CYS A 39 -0.93 11.51 -16.38
C CYS A 39 -1.10 12.02 -17.82
N GLN A 40 -0.30 12.99 -18.24
CA GLN A 40 -0.37 13.61 -19.57
C GLN A 40 0.16 12.69 -20.67
N ASN A 41 1.19 11.89 -20.35
CA ASN A 41 1.83 11.00 -21.32
C ASN A 41 2.32 9.69 -20.67
N LYS A 42 2.75 8.75 -21.52
CA LYS A 42 3.21 7.42 -21.10
C LYS A 42 4.45 7.48 -20.19
N ASN A 43 5.36 8.42 -20.43
CA ASN A 43 6.59 8.56 -19.65
C ASN A 43 6.29 9.04 -18.22
N GLU A 44 5.39 10.01 -18.07
CA GLU A 44 4.92 10.47 -16.77
C GLU A 44 4.21 9.34 -16.01
N LYS A 45 3.36 8.57 -16.69
CA LYS A 45 2.68 7.42 -16.08
C LYS A 45 3.68 6.37 -15.56
N GLU A 46 4.71 6.07 -16.34
CA GLU A 46 5.75 5.13 -15.91
C GLU A 46 6.58 5.68 -14.74
N ARG A 47 6.94 6.96 -14.77
CA ARG A 47 7.65 7.63 -13.67
C ARG A 47 6.82 7.63 -12.38
N LEU A 48 5.53 7.94 -12.48
CA LEU A 48 4.61 7.90 -11.35
C LEU A 48 4.48 6.48 -10.80
N LYS A 49 4.39 5.48 -11.68
CA LYS A 49 4.35 4.06 -11.26
C LYS A 49 5.60 3.70 -10.46
N GLN A 50 6.79 4.02 -10.96
CA GLN A 50 8.06 3.77 -10.27
C GLN A 50 8.12 4.47 -8.91
N TYR A 51 7.72 5.74 -8.86
CA TYR A 51 7.68 6.53 -7.64
C TYR A 51 6.72 5.93 -6.59
N ILE A 52 5.51 5.56 -6.99
CA ILE A 52 4.54 4.94 -6.08
C ILE A 52 5.00 3.55 -5.63
N THR A 53 5.66 2.77 -6.49
CA THR A 53 6.27 1.48 -6.09
C THR A 53 7.32 1.70 -5.00
N GLN A 54 8.24 2.65 -5.18
CA GLN A 54 9.24 2.98 -4.16
C GLN A 54 8.60 3.40 -2.84
N LEU A 55 7.55 4.23 -2.89
CA LEU A 55 6.79 4.62 -1.71
C LEU A 55 6.16 3.42 -1.00
N ARG A 56 5.59 2.46 -1.75
CA ARG A 56 4.98 1.25 -1.19
C ARG A 56 6.01 0.37 -0.49
N GLU A 57 7.18 0.21 -1.07
CA GLU A 57 8.28 -0.56 -0.48
C GLU A 57 8.76 0.06 0.84
N GLU A 58 9.12 1.35 0.81
CA GLU A 58 9.62 2.07 1.97
C GLU A 58 8.59 2.15 3.11
N VAL A 59 7.34 2.50 2.78
CA VAL A 59 6.27 2.56 3.78
C VAL A 59 5.97 1.17 4.33
N GLY A 60 5.94 0.14 3.48
CA GLY A 60 5.68 -1.23 3.90
C GLY A 60 6.74 -1.77 4.87
N TYR A 61 8.02 -1.52 4.56
CA TYR A 61 9.14 -1.87 5.43
C TYR A 61 9.05 -1.13 6.78
N ARG A 62 8.96 0.20 6.77
CA ARG A 62 8.91 1.03 8.00
C ARG A 62 7.67 0.73 8.85
N LEU A 63 6.53 0.43 8.23
CA LEU A 63 5.31 0.07 8.93
C LEU A 63 5.48 -1.28 9.63
N THR A 64 6.10 -2.27 8.98
CA THR A 64 6.38 -3.56 9.59
C THR A 64 7.27 -3.44 10.82
N GLN A 65 8.30 -2.58 10.79
CA GLN A 65 9.13 -2.28 11.97
C GLN A 65 8.31 -1.74 13.16
N ARG A 66 7.31 -0.89 12.89
CA ARG A 66 6.45 -0.31 13.92
C ARG A 66 5.46 -1.32 14.48
N VAL A 67 4.79 -2.07 13.61
CA VAL A 67 3.74 -3.04 13.98
C VAL A 67 4.33 -4.21 14.76
N TYR A 68 5.53 -4.68 14.42
CA TYR A 68 6.17 -5.84 15.04
C TYR A 68 7.33 -5.46 15.98
N ARG A 69 7.32 -4.25 16.55
CA ARG A 69 8.39 -3.77 17.46
C ARG A 69 8.65 -4.73 18.64
N SER A 70 7.63 -5.45 19.11
CA SER A 70 7.71 -6.41 20.21
C SER A 70 7.85 -7.88 19.77
N GLY A 71 8.19 -8.13 18.50
CA GLY A 71 8.26 -9.47 17.90
C GLY A 71 6.89 -10.05 17.47
N ARG A 72 5.79 -9.47 17.96
CA ARG A 72 4.41 -9.81 17.56
C ARG A 72 3.66 -8.58 17.05
N ALA A 73 2.60 -8.80 16.27
CA ALA A 73 1.78 -7.73 15.74
C ALA A 73 1.08 -6.94 16.87
N ASP A 74 1.28 -5.62 16.89
CA ASP A 74 0.70 -4.73 17.89
C ASP A 74 -0.81 -4.54 17.65
N LYS A 75 -1.62 -4.85 18.67
CA LYS A 75 -3.07 -4.71 18.64
C LYS A 75 -3.53 -3.29 18.32
N TRP A 76 -2.78 -2.27 18.74
CA TRP A 76 -3.11 -0.86 18.52
C TRP A 76 -2.96 -0.43 17.07
N TRP A 77 -2.18 -1.17 16.28
CA TRP A 77 -2.16 -1.02 14.82
C TRP A 77 -3.25 -1.86 14.16
N LEU A 78 -3.50 -3.08 14.66
CA LEU A 78 -4.48 -3.99 14.07
C LEU A 78 -5.93 -3.50 14.18
N VAL A 79 -6.28 -2.69 15.17
CA VAL A 79 -7.63 -2.10 15.31
C VAL A 79 -8.04 -1.24 14.11
N PHE A 80 -7.10 -0.77 13.30
CA PHE A 80 -7.35 0.03 12.10
C PHE A 80 -7.60 -0.81 10.83
N THR A 81 -7.39 -2.13 10.86
CA THR A 81 -7.43 -2.99 9.65
C THR A 81 -8.77 -2.98 8.91
N LYS A 82 -9.89 -2.75 9.61
CA LYS A 82 -11.24 -2.67 9.02
C LYS A 82 -11.68 -1.24 8.71
N ARG A 83 -10.88 -0.22 9.08
CA ARG A 83 -11.22 1.19 8.86
C ARG A 83 -10.74 1.63 7.48
N LYS A 84 -11.63 2.24 6.71
CA LYS A 84 -11.31 2.81 5.39
C LYS A 84 -11.13 4.32 5.51
N PHE A 85 -9.98 4.82 5.08
CA PHE A 85 -9.77 6.26 4.96
C PHE A 85 -10.65 6.81 3.82
N LEU A 86 -11.38 7.91 4.08
CA LEU A 86 -12.34 8.52 3.15
C LEU A 86 -13.44 7.56 2.63
N ASN A 87 -13.71 6.45 3.32
CA ASN A 87 -14.56 5.35 2.84
C ASN A 87 -14.10 4.74 1.50
N MET A 88 -12.81 4.89 1.16
CA MET A 88 -12.24 4.42 -0.11
C MET A 88 -11.18 3.32 0.13
N SER A 89 -10.86 2.55 -0.92
CA SER A 89 -9.90 1.46 -0.86
C SER A 89 -9.08 1.36 -2.14
N LEU A 90 -7.76 1.26 -2.00
CA LEU A 90 -6.82 1.01 -3.09
C LEU A 90 -6.64 -0.49 -3.41
N ALA A 91 -7.16 -1.37 -2.55
CA ALA A 91 -7.19 -2.79 -2.84
C ALA A 91 -8.26 -3.08 -3.90
N LYS A 92 -7.92 -3.89 -4.91
CA LYS A 92 -8.94 -4.50 -5.77
C LYS A 92 -9.77 -5.44 -4.88
N ASN A 93 -11.09 -5.27 -4.89
CA ASN A 93 -12.03 -6.24 -4.33
C ASN A 93 -11.90 -7.57 -5.09
#